data_AF-A0A200H2Q2-F1
#
_entry.id   AF-A0A200H2Q2-F1
#
_cell.length_a   1.000
_cell.length_b   1.000
_cell.length_c   1.000
_cell.angle_alpha   90.00
_cell.angle_beta   90.00
_cell.angle_gamma   90.00
#
_symmetry.space_group_name_H-M   'P 1'
#
loop_
_entity.id
_entity.type
_entity.pdbx_description
1 polymer ?
#
loop_
_entity_poly.entity_id
_entity_poly.type
_entity_poly.pdbx_seq_one_letter_code
_entity_poly.pdbx_strand_id
1 'polypeptide(L)' 'MGSFEKDIMNEVRRETQGFFDSFSRRYKGKPVSTVKAALAREWKSKMDGKMTDPELTDYATLISEGTRIQVK' A
#
# COMPACT_ATOMS: atom_id res chain seq x y z
N MET A 1 22.21 15.03 -5.45
CA MET A 1 21.04 14.19 -5.74
C MET A 1 20.84 14.16 -7.24
N GLY A 2 21.28 13.08 -7.87
CA GLY A 2 21.25 12.92 -9.33
C GLY A 2 19.85 12.56 -9.79
N SER A 3 19.48 12.94 -11.02
CA SER A 3 18.14 12.69 -11.60
C SER A 3 17.72 11.21 -11.52
N PHE A 4 18.68 10.28 -11.63
CA PHE A 4 18.46 8.84 -11.52
C PHE A 4 17.78 8.40 -10.21
N GLU A 5 18.17 8.98 -9.06
CA GLU A 5 17.55 8.63 -7.76
C GLU A 5 16.08 9.07 -7.70
N LYS A 6 15.77 10.22 -8.34
CA LYS A 6 14.40 10.75 -8.42
C LYS A 6 13.53 9.91 -9.35
N ASP A 7 14.09 9.42 -10.45
CA ASP A 7 13.38 8.56 -11.39
C ASP A 7 12.98 7.22 -10.73
N ILE A 8 13.91 6.58 -9.99
CA ILE A 8 13.61 5.35 -9.23
C ILE A 8 12.54 5.61 -8.15
N MET A 9 12.65 6.70 -7.38
CA MET A 9 11.63 7.03 -6.38
C MET A 9 10.25 7.26 -7.01
N ASN A 10 10.19 7.92 -8.17
CA ASN A 10 8.92 8.13 -8.87
C ASN A 10 8.32 6.84 -9.40
N GLU A 11 9.14 5.90 -9.87
CA GLU A 11 8.68 4.59 -10.34
C GLU A 11 8.09 3.76 -9.19
N VAL A 12 8.85 3.61 -8.10
CA VAL A 12 8.38 2.92 -6.88
C VAL A 12 7.11 3.55 -6.32
N ARG A 13 7.02 4.89 -6.34
CA ARG A 13 5.82 5.62 -5.91
C ARG A 13 4.62 5.29 -6.79
N ARG A 14 4.78 5.26 -8.11
CA ARG A 14 3.70 4.95 -9.05
C ARG A 14 3.21 3.51 -8.89
N GLU A 15 4.13 2.56 -8.75
CA GLU A 15 3.80 1.16 -8.51
C GLU A 15 3.04 0.99 -7.20
N THR A 16 3.54 1.62 -6.13
CA THR A 16 2.91 1.57 -4.80
C THR A 16 1.53 2.20 -4.81
N GLN A 17 1.36 3.36 -5.44
CA GLN A 17 0.06 4.02 -5.58
C GLN A 17 -0.94 3.16 -6.38
N GLY A 18 -0.49 2.55 -7.48
CA GLY A 18 -1.32 1.66 -8.31
C GLY A 18 -1.76 0.40 -7.56
N PHE A 19 -0.86 -0.17 -6.75
CA PHE A 19 -1.18 -1.27 -5.85
C PHE A 19 -2.27 -0.87 -4.84
N PHE A 20 -2.07 0.24 -4.11
CA PHE A 20 -3.04 0.68 -3.11
C PHE A 20 -4.39 1.06 -3.72
N ASP A 21 -4.42 1.74 -4.87
CA ASP A 21 -5.69 2.09 -5.54
C ASP A 21 -6.46 0.82 -5.96
N SER A 22 -5.77 -0.20 -6.48
CA SER A 22 -6.37 -1.48 -6.86
C SER A 22 -6.85 -2.29 -5.65
N PHE A 23 -6.04 -2.34 -4.60
CA PHE A 23 -6.34 -3.06 -3.37
C PHE A 23 -7.51 -2.40 -2.62
N SER A 24 -7.49 -1.07 -2.49
CA SER A 24 -8.54 -0.29 -1.83
C SER A 24 -9.89 -0.50 -2.50
N ARG A 25 -9.95 -0.55 -3.84
CA ARG A 25 -11.21 -0.83 -4.56
C ARG A 25 -11.82 -2.19 -4.21
N ARG A 26 -10.99 -3.20 -3.90
CA ARG A 26 -11.43 -4.57 -3.59
C ARG A 26 -11.74 -4.78 -2.11
N TYR A 27 -11.05 -4.06 -1.23
CA TYR A 27 -11.07 -4.28 0.22
C TYR A 27 -11.74 -3.15 1.03
N LYS A 28 -12.11 -2.03 0.40
CA LYS A 28 -12.86 -0.95 1.04
C LYS A 28 -14.13 -1.45 1.71
N GLY A 29 -14.36 -0.99 2.95
CA GLY A 29 -15.51 -1.38 3.76
C GLY A 29 -15.43 -2.78 4.38
N LYS A 30 -14.33 -3.52 4.19
CA LYS A 30 -14.09 -4.80 4.88
C LYS A 30 -13.41 -4.57 6.23
N PRO A 31 -13.53 -5.51 7.19
CA PRO A 31 -12.90 -5.36 8.50
C PRO A 31 -11.38 -5.21 8.42
N VAL A 32 -10.81 -4.32 9.23
CA VAL A 32 -9.36 -4.05 9.31
C VAL A 32 -8.54 -5.33 9.41
N SER A 33 -8.93 -6.30 10.23
CA SER A 33 -8.21 -7.58 10.37
C SER A 33 -8.13 -8.37 9.05
N THR A 34 -9.22 -8.37 8.27
CA THR A 34 -9.25 -9.01 6.94
C THR A 34 -8.39 -8.25 5.95
N VAL A 35 -8.48 -6.92 5.97
CA VAL A 35 -7.68 -6.04 5.10
C VAL A 35 -6.20 -6.18 5.41
N LYS A 36 -5.81 -6.17 6.68
CA LYS A 36 -4.43 -6.34 7.17
C LYS A 36 -3.80 -7.65 6.72
N ALA A 37 -4.52 -8.77 6.91
CA ALA A 37 -4.04 -10.09 6.50
C ALA A 37 -3.87 -10.20 4.98
N ALA A 38 -4.81 -9.65 4.21
CA ALA A 38 -4.73 -9.62 2.75
C ALA A 38 -3.61 -8.69 2.26
N LEU A 39 -3.47 -7.52 2.88
CA LEU A 39 -2.44 -6.52 2.55
C LEU A 39 -1.04 -7.10 2.78
N ALA A 40 -0.80 -7.73 3.92
CA ALA A 40 0.48 -8.37 4.20
C ALA A 40 0.83 -9.45 3.17
N ARG A 41 -0.16 -10.25 2.75
CA ARG A 41 0.04 -11.31 1.76
C ARG A 41 0.32 -10.77 0.37
N GLU A 42 -0.49 -9.82 -0.10
CA GLU A 42 -0.31 -9.24 -1.44
C GLU A 42 0.93 -8.37 -1.53
N TRP A 43 1.24 -7.59 -0.48
CA TRP A 43 2.45 -6.78 -0.41
C TRP A 43 3.70 -7.64 -0.51
N LYS A 44 3.81 -8.70 0.30
CA LYS A 44 4.92 -9.66 0.23
C LYS A 44 5.05 -10.35 -1.13
N SER A 45 3.96 -10.50 -1.87
CA SER A 45 3.96 -11.16 -3.18
C SER A 45 4.30 -10.22 -4.33
N LYS A 46 4.06 -8.91 -4.19
CA LYS A 46 4.17 -7.93 -5.28
C LYS A 46 5.26 -6.89 -5.07
N MET A 47 5.66 -6.65 -3.84
CA MET A 47 6.64 -5.64 -3.46
C MET A 47 7.85 -6.33 -2.83
N ASP A 48 9.05 -5.90 -3.21
CA ASP A 48 10.31 -6.38 -2.62
C ASP A 48 10.56 -5.83 -1.19
N GLY A 49 9.67 -4.94 -0.72
CA GLY A 49 9.76 -4.28 0.58
C GLY A 49 9.07 -5.04 1.71
N LYS A 50 9.60 -4.88 2.94
CA LYS A 50 8.92 -5.30 4.16
C LYS A 50 8.13 -4.14 4.74
N MET A 51 6.83 -4.33 4.91
CA MET A 51 5.99 -3.42 5.68
C MET A 51 5.97 -3.87 7.14
N THR A 52 6.08 -2.92 8.06
CA THR A 52 6.00 -3.21 9.49
C THR A 52 4.54 -3.44 9.93
N ASP A 53 4.34 -4.13 11.05
CA ASP A 53 2.99 -4.35 11.61
C ASP A 53 2.19 -3.05 11.89
N PRO A 54 2.78 -1.98 12.46
CA PRO A 54 2.07 -0.72 12.63
C PRO A 54 1.65 -0.10 11.28
N GLU A 55 2.52 -0.13 10.27
CA GLU A 55 2.16 0.35 8.93
C GLU A 55 1.04 -0.48 8.30
N LEU A 56 1.09 -1.82 8.43
CA LEU A 56 0.03 -2.71 7.96
C LEU A 56 -1.31 -2.36 8.61
N THR A 57 -1.29 -2.01 9.90
CA THR A 57 -2.49 -1.64 10.65
C THR A 57 -3.03 -0.28 10.20
N ASP A 58 -2.16 0.72 10.03
CA ASP A 58 -2.54 2.06 9.59
C ASP A 58 -3.19 2.02 8.21
N TYR A 59 -2.51 1.46 7.21
CA TYR A 59 -3.06 1.36 5.86
C TYR A 59 -4.31 0.48 5.81
N ALA A 60 -4.36 -0.63 6.55
CA ALA A 60 -5.56 -1.46 6.60
C ALA A 60 -6.76 -0.70 7.19
N THR A 61 -6.52 0.18 8.16
CA THR A 61 -7.56 1.05 8.74
C THR A 61 -8.05 2.05 7.70
N LEU A 62 -7.13 2.78 7.05
CA LEU A 62 -7.47 3.73 6.00
C LEU A 62 -8.27 3.08 4.85
N ILE A 63 -7.85 1.89 4.41
CA ILE A 63 -8.55 1.12 3.37
C ILE A 63 -9.93 0.67 3.84
N SER A 64 -10.03 0.15 5.07
CA SER A 64 -11.30 -0.27 5.68
C SER A 64 -12.30 0.88 5.73
N GLU A 65 -11.86 2.06 6.18
CA GLU A 65 -12.64 3.31 6.19
C GLU A 65 -12.97 3.83 4.78
N GLY A 66 -12.24 3.34 3.78
CA GLY A 66 -12.40 3.76 2.39
C GLY A 66 -11.77 5.10 2.09
N THR A 67 -10.79 5.51 2.91
CA THR A 67 -9.92 6.66 2.75
C THR A 67 -8.89 6.36 1.67
N ARG A 68 -8.65 7.33 0.77
CA ARG A 68 -7.67 7.16 -0.29
C ARG A 68 -6.27 7.37 0.27
N ILE A 69 -5.40 6.36 0.13
CA ILE A 69 -3.98 6.46 0.48
C ILE A 69 -3.26 7.26 -0.61
N GLN A 70 -2.55 8.31 -0.22
CA GLN A 70 -1.63 9.04 -1.10
C GLN A 70 -0.19 8.74 -0.69
N VAL A 71 0.53 8.03 -1.54
CA VAL A 71 1.99 7.86 -1.40
C VAL A 71 2.64 9.19 -1.78
N LYS A 72 3.40 9.79 -0.85
CA LYS A 72 4.12 11.05 -1.09
C LYS A 72 5.46 10.81 -1.76
#